data_AF-A0A1F8F6X7-F1
#
_entry.id   AF-A0A1F8F6X7-F1
#
_cell.length_a   1.000
_cell.length_b   1.000
_cell.length_c   1.000
_cell.angle_alpha   90.00
_cell.angle_beta   90.00
_cell.angle_gamma   90.00
#
_symmetry.space_group_name_H-M   'P 1'
#
loop_
_entity.id
_entity.type
_entity.pdbx_description
1 polymer ?
#
loop_
_entity_poly.entity_id
_entity_poly.type
_entity_poly.pdbx_seq_one_letter_code
_entity_poly.pdbx_strand_id
1 'polypeptide(L)'
;MVSRWSRLKTKALVLRQKGYSIGHIEKVFGIPRSTLSAWLRNIKLTQKQKDILEKRSRDALTKARSKAILWHNEQKRLRLVTAENNANIILNRINVDINIINLALAILYLGEGFKKSAMTALGNSDPLILKFFISTLKKIYNLDMSKFKCELHLRADQSPKKLKKYWSQQLEIPITSFTSISDPRTKNKKTYPDYKGVCVVRCGSVEIQRELVFLSRQFCQNIINFLN
;
A
#
# COMPACT_ATOMS: atom_id res chain seq x y z
N MET A 1 -10.26 -48.41 32.11
CA MET A 1 -11.44 -47.86 31.38
C MET A 1 -11.31 -48.21 29.91
N VAL A 2 -12.22 -49.03 29.35
CA VAL A 2 -12.18 -49.44 27.94
C VAL A 2 -12.72 -48.28 27.11
N SER A 3 -11.91 -47.74 26.19
CA SER A 3 -12.35 -46.67 25.29
C SER A 3 -13.55 -47.12 24.46
N ARG A 4 -14.56 -46.23 24.30
CA ARG A 4 -15.75 -46.45 23.46
C ARG A 4 -15.43 -46.86 22.00
N TRP A 5 -14.20 -46.61 21.57
CA TRP A 5 -13.72 -46.88 20.22
C TRP A 5 -12.99 -48.22 20.09
N SER A 6 -12.90 -49.02 21.16
CA SER A 6 -12.08 -50.25 21.24
C SER A 6 -12.26 -51.17 20.03
N ARG A 7 -13.50 -51.34 19.55
CA ARG A 7 -13.86 -52.12 18.35
C ARG A 7 -13.17 -51.69 17.05
N LEU A 8 -12.71 -50.43 16.95
CA LEU A 8 -12.04 -49.88 15.78
C LEU A 8 -10.50 -49.90 15.90
N LYS A 9 -9.96 -50.27 17.07
CA LYS A 9 -8.52 -50.24 17.34
C LYS A 9 -7.72 -51.07 16.34
N THR A 10 -8.14 -52.30 16.07
CA THR A 10 -7.48 -53.20 15.11
C THR A 10 -7.45 -52.59 13.71
N LYS A 11 -8.57 -52.01 13.26
CA LYS A 11 -8.66 -51.33 11.95
C LYS A 11 -7.73 -50.11 11.87
N ALA A 12 -7.65 -49.32 12.94
CA ALA A 12 -6.74 -48.19 13.03
C ALA A 12 -5.26 -48.60 13.00
N LEU A 13 -4.89 -49.70 13.67
CA LEU A 13 -3.53 -50.27 13.64
C LEU A 13 -3.13 -50.68 12.23
N VAL A 14 -4.00 -51.41 11.52
CA VAL A 14 -3.77 -51.85 10.14
C VAL A 14 -3.54 -50.65 9.21
N LEU A 15 -4.36 -49.61 9.30
CA LEU A 15 -4.16 -48.40 8.49
C LEU A 15 -2.84 -47.71 8.85
N ARG A 16 -2.48 -47.62 10.13
CA ARG A 16 -1.21 -47.00 10.52
C ARG A 16 -0.01 -47.77 10.00
N GLN A 17 -0.03 -49.10 10.09
CA GLN A 17 1.02 -49.98 9.56
C GLN A 17 1.16 -49.85 8.03
N LYS A 18 0.06 -49.62 7.31
CA LYS A 18 0.07 -49.30 5.87
C LYS A 18 0.63 -47.92 5.54
N GLY A 19 0.96 -47.09 6.54
CA GLY A 19 1.59 -45.77 6.34
C GLY A 19 0.61 -44.60 6.31
N TYR A 20 -0.66 -44.79 6.69
CA TYR A 20 -1.62 -43.69 6.77
C TYR A 20 -1.33 -42.77 7.98
N SER A 21 -1.60 -41.47 7.84
CA SER A 21 -1.39 -40.50 8.93
C SER A 21 -2.46 -40.63 10.01
N ILE A 22 -2.14 -40.21 11.23
CA ILE A 22 -3.11 -40.17 12.34
C ILE A 22 -4.32 -39.31 11.95
N GLY A 23 -4.11 -38.16 11.30
CA GLY A 23 -5.20 -37.29 10.85
C GLY A 23 -6.08 -37.92 9.75
N HIS A 24 -5.55 -38.84 8.94
CA HIS A 24 -6.38 -39.61 8.00
C HIS A 24 -7.25 -40.63 8.75
N ILE A 25 -6.66 -41.38 9.68
CA ILE A 25 -7.36 -42.40 10.48
C ILE A 25 -8.46 -41.74 11.35
N GLU A 26 -8.17 -40.56 11.89
CA GLU A 26 -9.14 -39.71 12.61
C GLU A 26 -10.35 -39.38 11.72
N LYS A 27 -10.13 -38.89 10.49
CA LYS A 27 -11.22 -38.57 9.56
C LYS A 27 -12.05 -39.78 9.13
N VAL A 28 -11.40 -40.94 8.95
CA VAL A 28 -12.07 -42.17 8.51
C VAL A 28 -12.97 -42.76 9.60
N PHE A 29 -12.52 -42.74 10.85
CA PHE A 29 -13.21 -43.43 11.95
C PHE A 29 -13.86 -42.52 13.00
N GLY A 30 -13.63 -41.21 12.95
CA GLY A 30 -14.11 -40.24 13.95
C GLY A 30 -13.48 -40.41 15.33
N ILE A 31 -12.37 -41.15 15.43
CA ILE A 31 -11.70 -41.42 16.70
C ILE A 31 -10.87 -40.19 17.10
N PRO A 32 -11.02 -39.65 18.32
CA PRO A 32 -10.24 -38.51 18.78
C PRO A 32 -8.72 -38.74 18.65
N ARG A 33 -7.99 -37.71 18.19
CA ARG A 33 -6.53 -37.78 18.00
C ARG A 33 -5.76 -38.21 19.25
N SER A 34 -6.20 -37.82 20.44
CA SER A 34 -5.60 -38.24 21.71
C SER A 34 -5.65 -39.76 21.91
N THR A 35 -6.78 -40.38 21.54
CA THR A 35 -6.98 -41.84 21.61
C THR A 35 -6.12 -42.56 20.56
N LEU A 36 -6.10 -42.05 19.32
CA LEU A 36 -5.24 -42.61 18.26
C LEU A 36 -3.75 -42.50 18.59
N SER A 37 -3.32 -41.38 19.17
CA SER A 37 -1.93 -41.18 19.60
C SER A 37 -1.49 -42.26 20.59
N ALA A 38 -2.31 -42.52 21.63
CA ALA A 38 -2.03 -43.55 22.63
C ALA A 38 -1.94 -44.96 22.01
N TRP A 39 -2.82 -45.30 21.07
CA TRP A 39 -2.85 -46.64 20.45
C TRP A 39 -1.75 -46.88 19.43
N LEU A 40 -1.38 -45.84 18.68
CA LEU A 40 -0.50 -45.95 17.53
C LEU A 40 0.96 -45.59 17.86
N ARG A 41 1.24 -45.19 19.11
CA ARG A 41 2.56 -44.72 19.60
C ARG A 41 3.72 -45.65 19.25
N ASN A 42 3.50 -46.97 19.32
CA ASN A 42 4.57 -47.95 19.15
C ASN A 42 4.78 -48.37 17.68
N ILE A 43 3.97 -47.89 16.72
CA ILE A 43 4.13 -48.23 15.31
C ILE A 43 5.20 -47.33 14.68
N LYS A 44 6.32 -47.95 14.29
CA LYS A 44 7.38 -47.30 13.52
C LYS A 44 7.05 -47.37 12.02
N LEU A 45 7.00 -46.22 11.36
CA LEU A 45 6.86 -46.13 9.91
C LEU A 45 8.20 -46.29 9.21
N THR A 46 8.20 -46.88 8.02
CA THR A 46 9.39 -46.96 7.15
C THR A 46 9.75 -45.59 6.59
N GLN A 47 11.00 -45.41 6.14
CA GLN A 47 11.44 -44.14 5.55
C GLN A 47 10.57 -43.76 4.35
N LYS A 48 10.31 -44.71 3.44
CA LYS A 48 9.42 -44.53 2.28
C LYS A 48 8.02 -44.03 2.68
N GLN A 49 7.45 -44.56 3.77
CA GLN A 49 6.14 -44.11 4.27
C GLN A 49 6.19 -42.69 4.83
N LYS A 50 7.27 -42.33 5.54
CA LYS A 50 7.50 -40.96 6.03
C LYS A 50 7.61 -39.99 4.86
N ASP A 51 8.41 -40.31 3.85
CA ASP A 51 8.60 -39.45 2.66
C ASP A 51 7.28 -39.20 1.91
N ILE A 52 6.44 -40.23 1.78
CA ILE A 52 5.09 -40.10 1.18
C ILE A 52 4.21 -39.16 2.01
N LEU A 53 4.22 -39.29 3.34
CA LEU A 53 3.43 -38.43 4.23
C LEU A 53 3.93 -36.98 4.19
N GLU A 54 5.24 -36.78 4.17
CA GLU A 54 5.86 -35.44 4.04
C GLU A 54 5.53 -34.81 2.69
N LYS A 55 5.61 -35.56 1.59
CA LYS A 55 5.19 -35.07 0.26
C LYS A 55 3.72 -34.67 0.26
N ARG A 56 2.82 -35.52 0.76
CA ARG A 56 1.38 -35.19 0.87
C ARG A 56 1.13 -33.96 1.74
N SER A 57 1.86 -33.80 2.83
CA SER A 57 1.77 -32.64 3.71
C SER A 57 2.21 -31.37 2.98
N ARG A 58 3.34 -31.41 2.28
CA ARG A 58 3.83 -30.30 1.45
C ARG A 58 2.83 -29.92 0.36
N ASP A 59 2.30 -30.90 -0.38
CA ASP A 59 1.31 -30.66 -1.43
C ASP A 59 0.02 -30.03 -0.88
N ALA A 60 -0.45 -30.51 0.29
CA ALA A 60 -1.61 -29.95 0.97
C ALA A 60 -1.35 -28.51 1.45
N LEU A 61 -0.16 -28.24 2.00
CA LEU A 61 0.25 -26.91 2.43
C LEU A 61 0.32 -25.93 1.24
N THR A 62 0.90 -26.35 0.12
CA THR A 62 0.95 -25.54 -1.12
C THR A 62 -0.45 -25.19 -1.60
N LYS A 63 -1.38 -26.17 -1.63
CA LYS A 63 -2.78 -25.94 -2.00
C LYS A 63 -3.53 -25.03 -1.01
N ALA A 64 -3.26 -25.18 0.29
CA ALA A 64 -3.88 -24.33 1.31
C ALA A 64 -3.37 -22.87 1.19
N ARG A 65 -2.07 -22.70 0.95
CA ARG A 65 -1.44 -21.38 0.74
C ARG A 65 -1.99 -20.69 -0.51
N SER A 66 -2.14 -21.40 -1.62
CA SER A 66 -2.71 -20.80 -2.84
C SER A 66 -4.15 -20.33 -2.61
N LYS A 67 -4.98 -21.13 -1.94
CA LYS A 67 -6.35 -20.73 -1.56
C LYS A 67 -6.35 -19.53 -0.61
N ALA A 68 -5.46 -19.51 0.39
CA ALA A 68 -5.35 -18.39 1.32
C ALA A 68 -4.96 -17.10 0.59
N ILE A 69 -4.01 -17.16 -0.35
CA ILE A 69 -3.62 -16.01 -1.19
C ILE A 69 -4.82 -15.48 -1.97
N LEU A 70 -5.57 -16.37 -2.65
CA LEU A 70 -6.76 -15.96 -3.40
C LEU A 70 -7.81 -15.31 -2.49
N TRP A 71 -8.07 -15.90 -1.32
CA TRP A 71 -8.99 -15.34 -0.34
C TRP A 71 -8.53 -13.97 0.17
N HIS A 72 -7.26 -13.83 0.56
CA HIS A 72 -6.70 -12.55 1.03
C HIS A 72 -6.73 -11.47 -0.06
N ASN A 73 -6.44 -11.82 -1.31
CA ASN A 73 -6.52 -10.91 -2.45
C ASN A 73 -7.95 -10.45 -2.68
N GLU A 74 -8.94 -11.35 -2.61
CA GLU A 74 -10.34 -10.99 -2.76
C GLU A 74 -10.83 -10.11 -1.61
N GLN A 75 -10.48 -10.44 -0.37
CA GLN A 75 -10.81 -9.60 0.79
C GLN A 75 -10.16 -8.22 0.69
N LYS A 76 -8.93 -8.12 0.18
CA LYS A 76 -8.27 -6.84 -0.10
C LYS A 76 -9.04 -6.07 -1.18
N ARG A 77 -9.43 -6.73 -2.27
CA ARG A 77 -10.20 -6.11 -3.36
C ARG A 77 -11.52 -5.55 -2.85
N LEU A 78 -12.27 -6.31 -2.06
CA LEU A 78 -13.52 -5.87 -1.45
C LEU A 78 -13.32 -4.64 -0.55
N ARG A 79 -12.28 -4.63 0.29
CA ARG A 79 -11.95 -3.46 1.13
C ARG A 79 -11.63 -2.21 0.30
N LEU A 80 -10.93 -2.36 -0.82
CA LEU A 80 -10.61 -1.25 -1.72
C LEU A 80 -11.88 -0.69 -2.38
N VAL A 81 -12.76 -1.55 -2.88
CA VAL A 81 -14.05 -1.14 -3.48
C VAL A 81 -14.92 -0.42 -2.44
N THR A 82 -15.01 -0.95 -1.22
CA THR A 82 -15.75 -0.28 -0.15
C THR A 82 -15.17 1.10 0.17
N ALA A 83 -13.84 1.23 0.25
CA ALA A 83 -13.18 2.50 0.52
C ALA A 83 -13.43 3.53 -0.60
N GLU A 84 -13.34 3.10 -1.87
CA GLU A 84 -13.63 3.93 -3.04
C GLU A 84 -15.08 4.41 -3.05
N ASN A 85 -16.04 3.51 -2.81
CA ASN A 85 -17.46 3.86 -2.74
C ASN A 85 -17.74 4.87 -1.63
N ASN A 86 -17.16 4.67 -0.44
CA ASN A 86 -17.31 5.60 0.67
C ASN A 86 -16.73 6.99 0.34
N ALA A 87 -15.59 7.04 -0.33
CA ALA A 87 -15.01 8.31 -0.80
C ALA A 87 -15.93 9.02 -1.80
N ASN A 88 -16.50 8.28 -2.77
CA ASN A 88 -17.43 8.84 -3.75
C ASN A 88 -18.72 9.36 -3.10
N ILE A 89 -19.25 8.68 -2.09
CA ILE A 89 -20.42 9.14 -1.33
C ILE A 89 -20.13 10.49 -0.67
N ILE A 90 -18.95 10.65 -0.06
CA ILE A 90 -18.55 11.91 0.57
C ILE A 90 -18.39 13.01 -0.47
N LEU A 91 -17.68 12.75 -1.56
CA LEU A 91 -17.46 13.73 -2.64
C LEU A 91 -18.78 14.21 -3.25
N ASN A 92 -19.75 13.32 -3.46
CA ASN A 92 -21.07 13.67 -3.99
C ASN A 92 -21.90 14.56 -3.05
N ARG A 93 -21.55 14.64 -1.77
CA ARG A 93 -22.21 15.51 -0.78
C ARG A 93 -21.54 16.88 -0.66
N ILE A 94 -20.31 17.02 -1.16
CA ILE A 94 -19.56 18.27 -1.10
C ILE A 94 -19.93 19.12 -2.32
N ASN A 95 -20.55 20.27 -2.09
CA ASN A 95 -20.68 21.28 -3.12
C ASN A 95 -19.33 21.99 -3.30
N VAL A 96 -18.64 21.73 -4.40
CA VAL A 96 -17.30 22.27 -4.65
C VAL A 96 -17.41 23.72 -5.14
N ASP A 97 -17.05 24.65 -4.27
CA ASP A 97 -16.89 26.07 -4.60
C ASP A 97 -15.42 26.51 -4.48
N ILE A 98 -15.16 27.79 -4.75
CA ILE A 98 -13.80 28.35 -4.68
C ILE A 98 -13.21 28.30 -3.26
N ASN A 99 -14.04 28.38 -2.22
CA ASN A 99 -13.60 28.34 -0.83
C ASN A 99 -13.14 26.93 -0.44
N ILE A 100 -13.89 25.90 -0.86
CA ILE A 100 -13.51 24.49 -0.68
C ILE A 100 -12.22 24.19 -1.43
N ILE A 101 -12.06 24.69 -2.66
CA ILE A 101 -10.82 24.51 -3.43
C ILE A 101 -9.65 25.19 -2.72
N ASN A 102 -9.82 26.43 -2.23
CA ASN A 102 -8.77 27.17 -1.53
C ASN A 102 -8.39 26.50 -0.19
N LEU A 103 -9.39 26.03 0.56
CA LEU A 103 -9.15 25.27 1.78
C LEU A 103 -8.42 23.95 1.51
N ALA A 104 -8.83 23.19 0.49
CA ALA A 104 -8.15 21.95 0.10
C ALA A 104 -6.69 22.20 -0.29
N LEU A 105 -6.43 23.27 -1.06
CA LEU A 105 -5.07 23.72 -1.38
C LEU A 105 -4.28 24.09 -0.13
N ALA A 106 -4.87 24.85 0.80
CA ALA A 106 -4.22 25.25 2.04
C ALA A 106 -3.86 24.05 2.93
N ILE A 107 -4.76 23.07 3.06
CA ILE A 107 -4.50 21.83 3.82
C ILE A 107 -3.42 20.97 3.15
N LEU A 108 -3.44 20.84 1.82
CA LEU A 108 -2.35 20.19 1.10
C LEU A 108 -1.01 20.92 1.35
N TYR A 109 -1.01 22.24 1.30
CA TYR A 109 0.18 23.05 1.52
C TYR A 109 0.72 22.93 2.96
N LEU A 110 -0.18 22.82 3.95
CA LEU A 110 0.21 22.59 5.34
C LEU A 110 1.04 21.31 5.48
N GLY A 111 0.64 20.22 4.80
CA GLY A 111 1.37 18.95 4.79
C GLY A 111 2.64 19.01 3.93
N GLU A 112 2.49 19.26 2.64
CA GLU A 112 3.52 19.03 1.60
C GLU A 112 4.29 20.30 1.18
N GLY A 113 3.78 21.49 1.54
CA GLY A 113 4.33 22.77 1.12
C GLY A 113 5.63 23.16 1.84
N PHE A 114 6.47 23.92 1.14
CA PHE A 114 7.69 24.53 1.67
C PHE A 114 7.32 25.76 2.51
N LYS A 115 7.17 25.57 3.82
CA LYS A 115 6.66 26.57 4.77
C LYS A 115 7.69 27.63 5.22
N LYS A 116 8.97 27.44 4.89
CA LYS A 116 10.09 28.31 5.29
C LYS A 116 10.85 28.89 4.07
N SER A 117 10.32 28.71 2.87
CA SER A 117 10.95 29.21 1.65
C SER A 117 10.52 30.66 1.39
N ALA A 118 11.35 31.43 0.68
CA ALA A 118 10.99 32.78 0.22
C ALA A 118 10.02 32.76 -0.98
N MET A 119 9.57 31.58 -1.41
CA MET A 119 8.64 31.39 -2.54
C MET A 119 7.61 30.32 -2.20
N THR A 120 6.48 30.35 -2.90
CA THR A 120 5.50 29.27 -2.80
C THR A 120 6.03 28.04 -3.54
N ALA A 121 6.17 26.93 -2.84
CA ALA A 121 6.68 25.70 -3.43
C ALA A 121 6.11 24.45 -2.77
N LEU A 122 5.99 23.38 -3.54
CA LEU A 122 5.53 22.07 -3.08
C LEU A 122 6.29 20.98 -3.83
N GLY A 123 6.75 19.96 -3.11
CA GLY A 123 7.50 18.85 -3.67
C GLY A 123 6.82 17.53 -3.41
N ASN A 124 6.57 16.73 -4.45
CA ASN A 124 5.94 15.42 -4.29
C ASN A 124 6.39 14.45 -5.40
N SER A 125 6.32 13.15 -5.15
CA SER A 125 6.59 12.10 -6.16
C SER A 125 5.34 11.67 -6.93
N ASP A 126 4.14 12.06 -6.48
CA ASP A 126 2.87 11.82 -7.15
C ASP A 126 2.50 12.99 -8.09
N PRO A 127 2.38 12.75 -9.41
CA PRO A 127 1.94 13.76 -10.35
C PRO A 127 0.54 14.30 -10.11
N LEU A 128 -0.38 13.53 -9.53
CA LEU A 128 -1.74 14.00 -9.25
C LEU A 128 -1.72 15.15 -8.23
N ILE A 129 -0.90 15.03 -7.19
CA ILE A 129 -0.75 16.06 -6.15
C ILE A 129 -0.20 17.36 -6.76
N LEU A 130 0.83 17.26 -7.60
CA LEU A 130 1.42 18.43 -8.24
C LEU A 130 0.50 19.06 -9.30
N LYS A 131 -0.25 18.25 -10.06
CA LYS A 131 -1.29 18.73 -10.99
C LYS A 131 -2.37 19.49 -10.25
N PHE A 132 -2.85 18.95 -9.12
CA PHE A 132 -3.82 19.62 -8.26
C PHE A 132 -3.27 20.97 -7.80
N PHE A 133 -2.07 20.99 -7.21
CA PHE A 133 -1.40 22.20 -6.74
C PHE A 133 -1.27 23.28 -7.83
N ILE A 134 -0.79 22.92 -9.03
CA ILE A 134 -0.66 23.85 -10.15
C ILE A 134 -2.03 24.36 -10.59
N SER A 135 -3.00 23.47 -10.78
CA SER A 135 -4.33 23.82 -11.29
C SER A 135 -5.10 24.73 -10.34
N THR A 136 -5.03 24.47 -9.03
CA THR A 136 -5.68 25.30 -8.01
C THR A 136 -5.01 26.67 -7.91
N LEU A 137 -3.68 26.73 -7.98
CA LEU A 137 -2.97 28.02 -7.96
C LEU A 137 -3.31 28.88 -9.18
N LYS A 138 -3.37 28.28 -10.38
CA LYS A 138 -3.84 28.99 -11.58
C LYS A 138 -5.26 29.51 -11.40
N LYS A 139 -6.15 28.70 -10.83
CA LYS A 139 -7.56 29.06 -10.69
C LYS A 139 -7.80 30.15 -9.64
N ILE A 140 -7.12 30.09 -8.50
CA ILE A 140 -7.34 31.00 -7.35
C ILE A 140 -6.53 32.29 -7.52
N TYR A 141 -5.27 32.19 -7.92
CA TYR A 141 -4.32 33.32 -7.94
C TYR A 141 -4.00 33.81 -9.36
N ASN A 142 -4.68 33.29 -10.38
CA ASN A 142 -4.50 33.67 -11.79
C ASN A 142 -3.04 33.62 -12.27
N LEU A 143 -2.28 32.61 -11.82
CA LEU A 143 -0.88 32.46 -12.19
C LEU A 143 -0.70 31.95 -13.63
N ASP A 144 0.23 32.57 -14.35
CA ASP A 144 0.66 32.11 -15.68
C ASP A 144 1.55 30.86 -15.60
N MET A 145 1.43 29.95 -16.56
CA MET A 145 2.24 28.72 -16.64
C MET A 145 3.75 28.98 -16.66
N SER A 146 4.19 30.11 -17.20
CA SER A 146 5.59 30.56 -17.23
C SER A 146 6.18 30.83 -15.85
N LYS A 147 5.33 31.08 -14.83
CA LYS A 147 5.75 31.30 -13.43
C LYS A 147 6.14 30.00 -12.73
N PHE A 148 5.78 28.84 -13.27
CA PHE A 148 6.09 27.56 -12.67
C PHE A 148 7.47 27.07 -13.12
N LYS A 149 8.34 26.81 -12.14
CA LYS A 149 9.65 26.19 -12.32
C LYS A 149 9.69 24.88 -11.55
N CYS A 150 10.41 23.91 -12.10
CA CYS A 150 10.47 22.57 -11.55
C CYS A 150 11.91 22.14 -11.30
N GLU A 151 12.16 21.52 -10.16
CA GLU A 151 13.45 20.91 -9.83
C GLU A 151 13.24 19.44 -9.48
N LEU A 152 13.87 18.54 -10.23
CA LEU A 152 13.78 17.11 -9.96
C LEU A 152 14.86 16.67 -8.97
N HIS A 153 14.45 16.01 -7.90
CA HIS A 153 15.34 15.39 -6.92
C HIS A 153 15.41 13.90 -7.24
N LEU A 154 16.52 13.50 -7.84
CA LEU A 154 16.69 12.19 -8.46
C LEU A 154 17.66 11.33 -7.66
N ARG A 155 17.54 10.02 -7.83
CA ARG A 155 18.52 9.05 -7.37
C ARG A 155 19.66 8.94 -8.38
N ALA A 156 20.83 8.50 -7.92
CA ALA A 156 22.07 8.50 -8.69
C ALA A 156 22.02 7.60 -9.94
N ASP A 157 21.19 6.55 -9.93
CA ASP A 157 21.00 5.62 -11.05
C ASP A 157 19.87 6.04 -12.01
N GLN A 158 19.18 7.15 -11.75
CA GLN A 158 18.10 7.65 -12.60
C GLN A 158 18.62 8.57 -13.69
N SER A 159 17.94 8.57 -14.85
CA SER A 159 18.28 9.45 -15.98
C SER A 159 17.54 10.79 -15.90
N PRO A 160 18.24 11.92 -15.71
CA PRO A 160 17.59 13.24 -15.66
C PRO A 160 16.83 13.57 -16.94
N LYS A 161 17.40 13.27 -18.12
CA LYS A 161 16.75 13.51 -19.41
C LYS A 161 15.40 12.80 -19.53
N LYS A 162 15.32 11.52 -19.13
CA LYS A 162 14.08 10.73 -19.18
C LYS A 162 13.05 11.27 -18.19
N LEU A 163 13.46 11.60 -16.96
CA LEU A 163 12.53 12.04 -15.92
C LEU A 163 12.04 13.48 -16.15
N LYS A 164 12.87 14.38 -16.70
CA LYS A 164 12.39 15.70 -17.15
C LYS A 164 11.30 15.59 -18.21
N LYS A 165 11.47 14.70 -19.19
CA LYS A 165 10.43 14.46 -20.22
C LYS A 165 9.14 13.92 -19.59
N TYR A 166 9.26 12.93 -18.69
CA TYR A 166 8.11 12.38 -17.96
C TYR A 166 7.35 13.47 -17.19
N TRP A 167 8.04 14.25 -16.37
CA TRP A 167 7.41 15.28 -15.54
C TRP A 167 6.87 16.45 -16.35
N SER A 168 7.55 16.84 -17.44
CA SER A 168 7.05 17.84 -18.38
C SER A 168 5.72 17.41 -19.00
N GLN A 169 5.61 16.13 -19.42
CA GLN A 169 4.36 15.58 -19.95
C GLN A 169 3.28 15.48 -18.88
N GLN A 170 3.63 15.07 -17.66
CA GLN A 170 2.65 14.98 -16.59
C GLN A 170 2.13 16.37 -16.19
N LEU A 171 3.00 17.36 -15.98
CA LEU A 171 2.56 18.65 -15.43
C LEU A 171 2.17 19.68 -16.50
N GLU A 172 2.29 19.32 -17.78
CA GLU A 172 2.06 20.23 -18.92
C GLU A 172 2.91 21.51 -18.83
N ILE A 173 4.11 21.38 -18.24
CA ILE A 173 5.10 22.46 -18.11
C ILE A 173 6.20 22.23 -19.15
N PRO A 174 6.67 23.28 -19.86
CA PRO A 174 7.77 23.15 -20.82
C PRO A 174 9.03 22.54 -20.18
N ILE A 175 9.68 21.62 -20.89
CA ILE A 175 10.89 20.93 -20.40
C ILE A 175 12.02 21.91 -20.03
N THR A 176 12.04 23.11 -20.62
CA THR A 176 12.97 24.21 -20.33
C THR A 176 12.82 24.79 -18.93
N SER A 177 11.68 24.58 -18.27
CA SER A 177 11.45 24.97 -16.88
C SER A 177 11.94 23.94 -15.85
N PHE A 178 12.58 22.83 -16.29
CA PHE A 178 13.03 21.76 -15.41
C PHE A 178 14.55 21.73 -15.19
N THR A 179 14.96 21.88 -13.93
CA THR A 179 16.30 21.53 -13.44
C THR A 179 16.27 20.15 -12.77
N SER A 180 17.44 19.64 -12.40
CA SER A 180 17.53 18.35 -11.71
C SER A 180 18.81 18.28 -10.88
N ILE A 181 18.71 17.67 -9.71
CA ILE A 181 19.83 17.29 -8.85
C ILE A 181 19.77 15.78 -8.60
N SER A 182 20.94 15.15 -8.49
CA SER A 182 21.04 13.72 -8.16
C SER A 182 21.62 13.55 -6.76
N ASP A 183 20.97 12.73 -5.92
CA ASP A 183 21.42 12.46 -4.56
C ASP A 183 22.62 11.49 -4.56
N PRO A 184 23.85 11.95 -4.23
CA PRO A 184 25.04 11.10 -4.27
C PRO A 184 25.00 9.97 -3.23
N ARG A 185 24.18 10.08 -2.17
CA ARG A 185 24.02 9.06 -1.12
C ARG A 185 23.30 7.80 -1.61
N THR A 186 22.73 7.87 -2.81
CA THR A 186 21.98 6.77 -3.44
C THR A 186 22.78 5.98 -4.47
N LYS A 187 24.07 6.28 -4.63
CA LYS A 187 24.99 5.49 -5.46
C LYS A 187 24.94 4.01 -5.07
N ASN A 188 25.00 3.13 -6.06
CA ASN A 188 24.94 1.65 -5.94
C ASN A 188 23.65 1.08 -5.32
N LYS A 189 22.59 1.90 -5.16
CA LYS A 189 21.29 1.44 -4.66
C LYS A 189 20.25 1.52 -5.76
N LYS A 190 19.88 0.36 -6.31
CA LYS A 190 18.90 0.24 -7.40
C LYS A 190 17.57 0.89 -7.02
N THR A 191 17.10 1.77 -7.89
CA THR A 191 15.80 2.43 -7.78
C THR A 191 14.69 1.54 -8.31
N TYR A 192 13.53 1.57 -7.66
CA TYR A 192 12.34 0.86 -8.13
C TYR A 192 11.87 1.41 -9.50
N PRO A 193 11.42 0.57 -10.45
CA PRO A 193 11.10 1.02 -11.81
C PRO A 193 10.00 2.08 -11.91
N ASP A 194 9.05 2.05 -10.98
CA ASP A 194 7.90 2.94 -10.87
C ASP A 194 8.25 4.30 -10.23
N TYR A 195 9.32 4.37 -9.43
CA TYR A 195 9.72 5.63 -8.79
C TYR A 195 10.31 6.62 -9.80
N LYS A 196 9.71 7.80 -9.92
CA LYS A 196 10.08 8.85 -10.88
C LYS A 196 10.81 10.05 -10.27
N GLY A 197 11.35 9.88 -9.06
CA GLY A 197 11.94 10.97 -8.29
C GLY A 197 10.88 11.85 -7.64
N VAL A 198 11.34 12.86 -6.89
CA VAL A 198 10.48 13.93 -6.37
C VAL A 198 10.58 15.12 -7.31
N CYS A 199 9.46 15.71 -7.70
CA CYS A 199 9.43 16.96 -8.43
C CYS A 199 9.03 18.08 -7.48
N VAL A 200 9.89 19.09 -7.34
CA VAL A 200 9.59 20.31 -6.60
C VAL A 200 9.08 21.35 -7.59
N VAL A 201 7.82 21.76 -7.44
CA VAL A 201 7.22 22.86 -8.19
C VAL A 201 7.38 24.13 -7.37
N ARG A 202 7.96 25.17 -7.98
CA ARG A 202 8.14 26.51 -7.40
C ARG A 202 7.37 27.50 -8.26
N CYS A 203 6.65 28.40 -7.61
CA CYS A 203 5.80 29.38 -8.29
C CYS A 203 5.47 30.55 -7.37
N GLY A 204 5.03 31.65 -7.96
CA GLY A 204 4.45 32.76 -7.22
C GLY A 204 5.38 33.41 -6.20
N SER A 205 4.78 34.27 -5.40
CA SER A 205 5.45 35.08 -4.39
C SER A 205 5.25 34.48 -2.99
N VAL A 206 5.89 35.04 -1.96
CA VAL A 206 5.81 34.54 -0.58
C VAL A 206 4.44 34.80 0.05
N GLU A 207 3.66 35.73 -0.50
CA GLU A 207 2.34 36.12 -0.03
C GLU A 207 1.35 34.95 -0.11
N ILE A 208 1.32 34.24 -1.25
CA ILE A 208 0.47 33.04 -1.43
C ILE A 208 0.82 31.99 -0.38
N GLN A 209 2.12 31.72 -0.18
CA GLN A 209 2.60 30.77 0.82
C GLN A 209 2.12 31.14 2.23
N ARG A 210 2.18 32.43 2.60
CA ARG A 210 1.73 32.91 3.91
C ARG A 210 0.22 32.76 4.05
N GLU A 211 -0.54 33.15 3.04
CA GLU A 211 -2.01 33.03 3.03
C GLU A 211 -2.45 31.57 3.25
N LEU A 212 -1.91 30.63 2.47
CA LEU A 212 -2.21 29.20 2.62
C LEU A 212 -1.84 28.66 4.01
N VAL A 213 -0.70 29.08 4.56
CA VAL A 213 -0.27 28.69 5.91
C VAL A 213 -1.19 29.25 6.99
N PHE A 214 -1.61 30.51 6.90
CA PHE A 214 -2.52 31.10 7.87
C PHE A 214 -3.91 30.49 7.78
N LEU A 215 -4.46 30.35 6.57
CA LEU A 215 -5.77 29.75 6.32
C LEU A 215 -5.86 28.33 6.91
N SER A 216 -4.88 27.48 6.59
CA SER A 216 -4.86 26.10 7.09
C SER A 216 -4.74 26.02 8.61
N ARG A 217 -3.87 26.82 9.23
CA ARG A 217 -3.71 26.86 10.69
C ARG A 217 -4.97 27.33 11.40
N GLN A 218 -5.58 28.42 10.94
CA GLN A 218 -6.82 28.95 11.52
C GLN A 218 -7.96 27.94 11.36
N PHE A 219 -8.10 27.32 10.19
CA PHE A 219 -9.08 26.27 9.98
C PHE A 219 -8.89 25.11 10.95
N CYS A 220 -7.67 24.57 11.09
CA CYS A 220 -7.38 23.50 12.03
C CYS A 220 -7.74 23.89 13.47
N GLN A 221 -7.39 25.10 13.91
CA GLN A 221 -7.73 25.58 15.25
C GLN A 221 -9.25 25.69 15.46
N ASN A 222 -9.97 26.22 14.46
CA ASN A 222 -11.42 26.35 14.53
C ASN A 222 -12.10 24.98 14.62
N ILE A 223 -11.64 23.99 13.85
CA ILE A 223 -12.17 22.62 13.92
C ILE A 223 -11.86 21.98 15.27
N ILE A 224 -10.65 22.14 15.81
CA ILE A 224 -10.31 21.65 17.16
C ILE A 224 -11.25 22.26 18.20
N ASN A 225 -11.49 23.57 18.14
CA ASN A 225 -12.39 24.25 19.07
C ASN A 225 -13.86 23.85 18.89
N PHE A 226 -14.30 23.53 17.67
CA PHE A 226 -15.66 23.09 17.39
C PHE A 226 -15.94 21.66 17.86
N LEU A 227 -14.92 20.79 17.87
CA LEU A 227 -15.03 19.40 18.26
C LEU A 227 -14.87 19.17 19.78
N ASN A 228 -14.32 20.14 20.51
CA ASN A 228 -14.18 20.13 21.96
C ASN A 228 -15.38 20.81 22.62
#